data_AF-A0A976S2D9-F1
#
_entry.id   AF-A0A976S2D9-F1
#
_cell.length_a   1.000
_cell.length_b   1.000
_cell.length_c   1.000
_cell.angle_alpha   90.00
_cell.angle_beta   90.00
_cell.angle_gamma   90.00
#
_symmetry.space_group_name_H-M   'P 1'
#
loop_
_entity.id
_entity.type
_entity.pdbx_description
1 polymer ?
#
loop_
_entity_poly.entity_id
_entity_poly.type
_entity_poly.pdbx_seq_one_letter_code
_entity_poly.pdbx_strand_id
1 'polypeptide(L)' 'MAKKNTKRKLVGLVSELTGHRTYYTTKNTQNTTEKISLKKYDPVARKHATYTETKKNLGRNEVKPRKG' A
#
# COMPACT_ATOMS: atom_id res chain seq x y z
N MET A 1 -1.49 25.60 13.34
CA MET A 1 -0.81 24.37 12.88
C MET A 1 -1.42 23.94 11.54
N ALA A 2 -0.69 24.06 10.42
CA ALA A 2 -1.22 23.65 9.12
C ALA A 2 -1.50 22.14 9.13
N LYS A 3 -2.76 21.76 8.91
CA LYS A 3 -3.16 20.36 8.75
C LYS A 3 -2.39 19.82 7.54
N LYS A 4 -1.36 18.97 7.76
CA LYS A 4 -0.61 18.32 6.67
C LYS A 4 -1.54 17.34 5.95
N ASN A 5 -2.43 17.87 5.12
CA ASN A 5 -3.24 17.10 4.19
C ASN A 5 -2.34 16.70 3.01
N THR A 6 -1.44 15.76 3.27
CA THR A 6 -0.52 15.27 2.25
C THR A 6 -1.34 14.51 1.21
N LYS A 7 -1.28 14.96 -0.04
CA LYS A 7 -1.90 14.32 -1.22
C LYS A 7 -1.47 12.85 -1.40
N ARG A 8 -0.39 12.44 -0.71
CA ARG A 8 0.08 11.06 -0.63
C ARG A 8 -0.65 10.30 0.47
N LYS A 9 -1.37 9.26 0.10
CA LYS A 9 -2.07 8.34 1.02
C LYS A 9 -1.36 7.00 1.08
N LEU A 10 -1.34 6.38 2.27
CA LEU A 10 -0.85 5.01 2.44
C LEU A 10 -1.88 4.04 1.83
N VAL A 11 -1.40 3.11 1.03
CA VAL A 11 -2.20 2.03 0.44
C VAL A 11 -1.54 0.68 0.71
N GLY A 12 -2.37 -0.34 0.94
CA GLY A 12 -1.93 -1.71 1.10
C GLY A 12 -1.93 -2.44 -0.23
N LEU A 13 -1.03 -3.40 -0.40
CA LEU A 13 -0.95 -4.27 -1.57
C LEU A 13 -1.17 -5.73 -1.18
N VAL A 14 -1.90 -6.47 -2.01
CA VAL A 14 -2.28 -7.87 -1.83
C VAL A 14 -1.77 -8.68 -3.01
N SER A 15 -1.15 -9.82 -2.75
CA SER A 15 -0.74 -10.77 -3.78
C SER A 15 -1.95 -11.33 -4.51
N GLU A 16 -1.95 -11.27 -5.84
CA GLU A 16 -2.97 -11.95 -6.66
C GLU A 16 -2.85 -13.48 -6.58
N LEU A 17 -1.66 -14.01 -6.26
CA LEU A 17 -1.43 -15.45 -6.24
C LEU A 17 -1.93 -16.13 -4.97
N THR A 18 -1.70 -15.50 -3.81
CA THR A 18 -1.97 -16.13 -2.50
C THR A 18 -2.91 -15.32 -1.62
N GLY A 19 -3.31 -14.11 -2.06
CA GLY A 19 -4.02 -13.17 -1.21
C GLY A 19 -3.16 -12.61 -0.07
N HIS A 20 -1.85 -12.92 -0.04
CA HIS A 20 -0.98 -12.49 1.02
C HIS A 20 -0.74 -10.97 0.97
N ARG A 21 -1.00 -10.31 2.11
CA ARG A 21 -1.06 -8.86 2.21
C ARG A 21 0.04 -8.33 3.13
N THR A 22 1.19 -8.02 2.54
CA THR A 22 2.40 -7.68 3.30
C THR A 22 2.89 -6.27 3.04
N TYR A 23 2.70 -5.78 1.82
CA TYR A 23 3.33 -4.53 1.38
C TYR A 23 2.40 -3.34 1.57
N TYR A 24 3.02 -2.22 1.92
CA TYR A 24 2.37 -0.92 1.97
C TYR A 24 3.23 0.07 1.21
N THR A 25 2.58 0.97 0.49
CA THR A 25 3.24 2.04 -0.24
C THR A 25 2.44 3.31 -0.10
N THR A 26 3.06 4.46 -0.34
CA THR A 26 2.35 5.73 -0.42
C THR A 26 2.08 6.07 -1.87
N LYS A 27 0.82 6.36 -2.22
CA LYS A 27 0.45 6.84 -3.54
C LYS A 27 -0.08 8.26 -3.53
N ASN A 28 0.25 9.03 -4.56
CA ASN A 28 -0.38 10.33 -4.78
C ASN A 28 -1.72 10.12 -5.49
N THR A 29 -2.83 10.33 -4.77
CA THR A 29 -4.17 10.07 -5.32
C THR A 29 -4.60 11.05 -6.41
N GLN A 30 -3.88 12.15 -6.63
CA GLN A 30 -4.16 13.09 -7.73
C GLN A 30 -3.54 12.63 -9.04
N ASN A 31 -2.30 12.13 -9.01
CA ASN A 31 -1.58 11.71 -10.22
C ASN A 31 -1.93 10.28 -10.61
N THR A 32 -2.24 9.43 -9.64
CA THR A 32 -2.55 8.01 -9.86
C THR A 32 -3.90 7.71 -9.22
N THR A 33 -4.95 7.90 -10.01
CA THR A 33 -6.35 7.64 -9.64
C THR A 33 -6.66 6.15 -9.64
N GLU A 34 -6.04 5.40 -10.53
CA GLU A 34 -6.22 3.96 -10.68
C GLU A 34 -5.57 3.15 -9.53
N LYS A 35 -5.93 1.86 -9.46
CA LYS A 35 -5.30 0.91 -8.54
C LYS A 35 -3.90 0.58 -9.04
N ILE A 36 -2.93 0.61 -8.13
CA ILE A 36 -1.55 0.28 -8.47
C ILE A 36 -1.39 -1.24 -8.50
N SER A 37 -0.67 -1.74 -9.50
CA SER A 37 -0.17 -3.11 -9.59
C SER A 37 1.36 -3.10 -9.61
N LEU A 38 2.00 -3.89 -8.76
CA LEU A 38 3.46 -3.98 -8.66
C LEU A 38 3.90 -5.45 -8.60
N LYS A 39 4.98 -5.81 -9.30
CA LYS A 39 5.62 -7.13 -9.09
C LYS A 39 6.45 -7.10 -7.81
N LYS A 40 6.10 -7.95 -6.84
CA LYS A 40 6.81 -8.09 -5.55
C LYS A 40 6.94 -9.57 -5.18
N TYR A 41 7.87 -9.88 -4.29
CA TYR A 41 8.08 -11.25 -3.83
C TYR A 41 6.91 -11.70 -2.95
N ASP A 42 6.35 -12.87 -3.22
CA ASP A 42 5.35 -13.49 -2.37
C ASP A 42 6.00 -14.57 -1.51
N PRO A 43 6.10 -14.39 -0.18
CA PRO A 43 6.74 -15.37 0.70
C PRO A 43 5.94 -16.67 0.87
N VAL A 44 4.63 -16.66 0.58
CA VAL A 44 3.77 -17.86 0.66
C VAL A 44 3.96 -18.72 -0.59
N ALA A 45 3.91 -18.09 -1.78
CA ALA A 45 4.14 -18.79 -3.04
C ALA A 45 5.62 -18.97 -3.39
N ARG A 46 6.52 -18.32 -2.64
CA ARG A 46 7.99 -18.28 -2.84
C ARG A 46 8.41 -17.84 -4.25
N LYS A 47 7.65 -16.93 -4.86
CA LYS A 47 7.91 -16.40 -6.20
C LYS A 47 7.46 -14.95 -6.30
N HIS A 48 7.94 -14.23 -7.31
CA HIS A 48 7.43 -12.89 -7.61
C HIS A 48 6.01 -12.98 -8.16
N ALA A 49 5.10 -12.25 -7.52
CA ALA A 49 3.70 -12.16 -7.85
C ALA A 49 3.34 -10.72 -8.20
N THR A 50 2.24 -10.55 -8.94
CA THR A 50 1.58 -9.25 -9.05
C THR A 50 0.86 -8.97 -7.75
N TYR A 51 1.13 -7.80 -7.19
CA TYR A 51 0.49 -7.28 -5.99
C TYR A 51 -0.39 -6.10 -6.38
N THR A 52 -1.67 -6.16 -6.06
CA THR A 52 -2.65 -5.12 -6.37
C THR A 52 -3.10 -4.35 -5.14
N GLU A 53 -3.45 -3.09 -5.35
CA GLU A 53 -3.96 -2.22 -4.30
C GLU A 53 -5.27 -2.75 -3.70
N THR A 54 -5.29 -2.86 -2.37
CA THR A 54 -6.48 -3.21 -1.60
C THR A 54 -7.02 -2.01 -0.83
N LYS A 55 -8.36 -1.91 -0.81
CA LYS A 55 -9.09 -0.93 0.00
C LYS A 55 -9.14 -1.32 1.47
N LYS A 56 -9.01 -2.62 1.81
CA LYS A 56 -9.08 -3.08 3.20
C LYS A 56 -7.96 -2.40 3.99
N ASN A 57 -8.30 -1.63 5.02
CA ASN A 57 -7.35 -1.13 6.00
C ASN A 57 -7.06 -2.26 7.02
N LEU A 58 -5.82 -2.40 7.48
CA LEU A 58 -5.45 -3.40 8.52
C LEU A 58 -5.34 -2.71 9.89
N GLY A 59 -6.03 -1.59 10.08
CA GLY A 59 -5.77 -0.67 11.20
C GLY A 59 -4.40 0.03 11.15
N ARG A 60 -3.49 -0.36 10.24
CA ARG A 60 -2.14 0.21 10.08
C ARG A 60 -2.06 1.48 9.23
N ASN A 61 -3.19 2.14 8.95
CA ASN A 61 -3.21 3.36 8.14
C ASN A 61 -2.69 4.59 8.91
N GLU A 62 -2.47 4.47 10.22
CA GLU A 62 -1.81 5.48 11.02
C GLU A 62 -0.31 5.21 11.05
N VAL A 63 0.40 5.68 10.02
CA VAL A 63 1.85 5.86 10.17
C VAL A 63 2.02 6.93 11.25
N LYS A 64 2.33 6.50 12.49
CA LYS A 64 2.60 7.42 13.59
C LYS A 64 3.66 8.41 13.09
N PRO A 65 3.39 9.73 13.12
CA PRO A 65 4.35 10.70 12.61
C PRO A 65 5.68 10.43 13.32
N ARG A 66 6.77 10.28 12.55
CA ARG A 66 8.11 10.21 13.13
C ARG A 66 8.26 11.49 13.96
N LYS A 67 8.32 11.34 15.29
CA LYS A 67 8.70 12.42 16.19
C LYS A 67 10.08 12.87 15.71
N GLY A 68 10.16 14.11 15.24
CA GLY A 68 11.43 14.80 15.05
C GLY A 68 12.09 15.04 16.39
#